data_AF-A0A1F3PK83-F1
#
_entry.id   AF-A0A1F3PK83-F1
#
_cell.length_a   1.000
_cell.length_b   1.000
_cell.length_c   1.000
_cell.angle_alpha   90.00
_cell.angle_beta   90.00
_cell.angle_gamma   90.00
#
_symmetry.space_group_name_H-M   'P 1'
#
loop_
_entity.id
_entity.type
_entity.pdbx_description
1 polymer ?
#
loop_
_entity_poly.entity_id
_entity_poly.type
_entity_poly.pdbx_seq_one_letter_code
_entity_poly.pdbx_strand_id
1 'polypeptide(L)'
;MADRNVKEYFKNITFSILMYSNRRKIFFCIFETIVKLKEVKNSKMRDFFKKMQLYDSFSINLQISKAEFINKLNSVIEKEKFEPQNIWDKSHLRKSNFIGFVNDNGFKIKRRVFPADSSFTNAKSYGTFSNINDKLVISTEIKGYNNLFIAFYVFMIIFYFAFFTAVISKGDFSALFMLIPHSAAMLLGPYFFMRYNVKKLTYELEREFKYLFK
;
A
#
# COMPACT_ATOMS: atom_id res chain seq x y z
N MET A 1 -24.10 11.52 4.74
CA MET A 1 -23.94 11.56 6.21
C MET A 1 -22.59 12.11 6.67
N ALA A 2 -21.44 11.68 6.11
CA ALA A 2 -20.11 12.14 6.56
C ALA A 2 -19.79 13.64 6.34
N ASP A 3 -20.43 14.29 5.36
CA ASP A 3 -20.16 15.71 5.04
C ASP A 3 -20.76 16.69 6.08
N ARG A 4 -21.81 16.27 6.79
CA ARG A 4 -22.36 17.03 7.94
C ARG A 4 -21.38 17.03 9.11
N ASN A 5 -20.77 15.88 9.41
CA ASN A 5 -19.82 15.76 10.53
C ASN A 5 -18.58 16.63 10.34
N VAL A 6 -18.08 16.81 9.10
CA VAL A 6 -16.93 17.68 8.83
C VAL A 6 -17.31 19.15 9.03
N LYS A 7 -18.46 19.59 8.51
CA LYS A 7 -18.93 20.98 8.70
C LYS A 7 -19.20 21.30 10.18
N GLU A 8 -19.79 20.37 10.92
CA GLU A 8 -20.07 20.53 12.35
C GLU A 8 -18.78 20.58 13.20
N TYR A 9 -17.76 19.80 12.81
CA TYR A 9 -16.44 19.83 13.44
C TYR A 9 -15.70 21.16 13.21
N PHE A 10 -15.74 21.70 11.98
CA PHE A 10 -15.17 23.04 11.69
C PHE A 10 -15.88 24.15 12.47
N LYS A 11 -17.21 24.06 12.64
CA LYS A 11 -18.00 25.02 13.42
C LYS A 11 -17.56 25.04 14.89
N ASN A 12 -17.36 23.87 15.50
CA ASN A 12 -16.90 23.73 16.89
C ASN A 12 -15.44 24.19 17.10
N ILE A 13 -14.57 24.02 16.10
CA ILE A 13 -13.19 24.53 16.13
C ILE A 13 -13.16 26.06 16.08
N THR A 14 -13.96 26.67 15.20
CA THR A 14 -13.99 28.12 15.05
C THR A 14 -14.42 28.78 16.36
N PHE A 15 -15.41 28.18 17.04
CA PHE A 15 -15.88 28.60 18.36
C PHE A 15 -14.82 28.43 19.47
N SER A 16 -14.06 27.34 19.43
CA SER A 16 -13.01 27.05 20.42
C SER A 16 -11.77 27.96 20.28
N ILE A 17 -11.42 28.34 19.04
CA ILE A 17 -10.31 29.28 18.76
C ILE A 17 -10.69 30.70 19.19
N LEU A 18 -11.95 31.10 19.02
CA LEU A 18 -12.47 32.40 19.46
C LEU A 18 -12.51 32.58 20.98
N MET A 19 -12.63 31.49 21.75
CA MET A 19 -12.81 31.52 23.22
C MET A 19 -11.50 31.39 24.02
N TYR A 20 -10.35 31.16 23.39
CA TYR A 20 -9.09 30.86 24.12
C TYR A 20 -8.03 31.96 23.98
N SER A 21 -7.72 32.67 25.08
CA SER A 21 -6.64 33.68 25.17
C SER A 21 -5.22 33.09 25.28
N ASN A 22 -5.07 31.76 25.39
CA ASN A 22 -3.79 31.12 25.71
C ASN A 22 -3.17 30.45 24.48
N ARG A 23 -2.08 31.05 23.96
CA ARG A 23 -1.39 30.62 22.73
C ARG A 23 -1.03 29.12 22.72
N ARG A 24 -0.65 28.52 23.86
CA ARG A 24 -0.29 27.09 23.92
C ARG A 24 -1.48 26.15 23.63
N LYS A 25 -2.68 26.51 24.06
CA LYS A 25 -3.89 25.70 23.83
C LYS A 25 -4.39 25.79 22.38
N ILE A 26 -4.20 26.94 21.73
CA ILE A 26 -4.49 27.11 20.29
C ILE A 26 -3.57 26.23 19.44
N PHE A 27 -2.26 26.23 19.70
CA PHE A 27 -1.32 25.37 18.98
C PHE A 27 -1.65 23.88 19.10
N PHE A 28 -2.03 23.42 20.30
CA PHE A 28 -2.45 22.04 20.52
C PHE A 28 -3.73 21.68 19.74
N CYS A 29 -4.75 22.56 19.74
CA CYS A 29 -5.97 22.36 18.95
C CYS A 29 -5.70 22.32 17.43
N ILE A 30 -4.83 23.19 16.91
CA ILE A 30 -4.45 23.18 15.49
C ILE A 30 -3.70 21.89 15.15
N PHE A 31 -2.76 21.46 16.00
CA PHE A 31 -2.02 20.22 15.81
C PHE A 31 -2.94 19.00 15.78
N GLU A 32 -3.83 18.86 16.77
CA GLU A 32 -4.84 17.78 16.77
C GLU A 32 -5.71 17.80 15.51
N THR A 33 -6.10 18.99 15.05
CA THR A 33 -6.92 19.14 13.85
C THR A 33 -6.17 18.68 12.61
N ILE A 34 -4.90 19.05 12.46
CA ILE A 34 -4.05 18.60 11.35
C ILE A 34 -3.86 17.08 11.38
N VAL A 35 -3.63 16.50 12.57
CA VAL A 35 -3.51 15.05 12.75
C VAL A 35 -4.81 14.35 12.34
N LYS A 36 -5.96 14.78 12.87
CA LYS A 36 -7.28 14.21 12.53
C LYS A 36 -7.61 14.35 11.05
N LEU A 37 -7.31 15.49 10.42
CA LEU A 37 -7.51 15.67 8.98
C LEU A 37 -6.63 14.73 8.15
N LYS A 38 -5.38 14.52 8.58
CA LYS A 38 -4.47 13.54 7.95
C LYS A 38 -5.00 12.12 8.11
N GLU A 39 -5.52 11.75 9.27
CA GLU A 39 -6.14 10.45 9.52
C GLU A 39 -7.39 10.23 8.68
N VAL A 40 -8.30 11.21 8.61
CA VAL A 40 -9.51 11.14 7.78
C VAL A 40 -9.14 11.00 6.31
N LYS A 41 -8.16 11.78 5.82
CA LYS A 41 -7.65 11.65 4.45
C LYS A 41 -7.08 10.25 4.20
N ASN A 42 -6.29 9.73 5.14
CA ASN A 42 -5.70 8.40 5.03
C ASN A 42 -6.75 7.27 5.06
N SER A 43 -7.80 7.39 5.87
CA SER A 43 -8.90 6.43 5.91
C SER A 43 -9.63 6.35 4.58
N LYS A 44 -10.07 7.49 4.01
CA LYS A 44 -10.74 7.54 2.70
C LYS A 44 -9.87 7.00 1.58
N MET A 45 -8.57 7.31 1.60
CA MET A 45 -7.64 6.76 0.62
C MET A 45 -7.53 5.24 0.73
N ARG A 46 -7.44 4.69 1.96
CA ARG A 46 -7.43 3.24 2.17
C ARG A 46 -8.71 2.59 1.64
N ASP A 47 -9.87 3.17 1.92
CA ASP A 47 -11.15 2.65 1.44
C ASP A 47 -11.23 2.63 -0.09
N PHE A 48 -10.72 3.68 -0.74
CA PHE A 48 -10.61 3.75 -2.19
C PHE A 48 -9.71 2.63 -2.74
N PHE A 49 -8.49 2.47 -2.20
CA PHE A 49 -7.58 1.40 -2.63
C PHE A 49 -8.13 0.00 -2.33
N LYS A 50 -8.86 -0.16 -1.23
CA LYS A 50 -9.53 -1.41 -0.87
C LYS A 50 -10.64 -1.75 -1.87
N LYS A 51 -11.46 -0.76 -2.25
CA LYS A 51 -12.48 -0.90 -3.30
C LYS A 51 -11.86 -1.29 -4.65
N MET A 52 -10.71 -0.71 -4.97
CA MET A 52 -9.95 -1.05 -6.18
C MET A 52 -9.17 -2.38 -6.09
N GLN A 53 -9.19 -3.05 -4.93
CA GLN A 53 -8.43 -4.28 -4.65
C GLN A 53 -6.90 -4.11 -4.80
N LEU A 54 -6.41 -2.89 -4.53
CA LEU A 54 -4.97 -2.57 -4.44
C LEU A 54 -4.48 -2.46 -2.99
N TYR A 55 -5.39 -2.68 -2.05
CA TYR A 55 -5.13 -2.78 -0.62
C TYR A 55 -5.90 -3.97 -0.07
N ASP A 56 -5.21 -4.79 0.71
CA ASP A 56 -5.82 -5.90 1.43
C ASP A 56 -5.32 -5.93 2.88
N SER A 57 -6.04 -6.60 3.74
CA SER A 57 -5.68 -6.73 5.14
C SER A 57 -6.25 -8.01 5.73
N PHE A 58 -5.42 -8.76 6.44
CA PHE A 58 -5.86 -9.95 7.17
C PHE A 58 -5.27 -9.93 8.58
N SER A 59 -5.91 -10.67 9.49
CA SER A 59 -5.43 -10.83 10.86
C SER A 59 -5.44 -12.29 11.27
N ILE A 60 -4.40 -12.69 12.00
CA ILE A 60 -4.24 -14.05 12.51
C ILE A 60 -4.00 -13.97 14.02
N ASN A 61 -4.68 -14.85 14.74
CA ASN A 61 -4.52 -15.00 16.19
C ASN A 61 -3.69 -16.27 16.45
N LEU A 62 -2.55 -16.13 17.12
CA LEU A 62 -1.63 -17.22 17.43
C LEU A 62 -1.46 -17.37 18.94
N GLN A 63 -1.35 -18.61 19.42
CA GLN A 63 -1.03 -18.96 20.81
C GLN A 63 0.48 -19.07 21.02
N ILE A 64 1.24 -18.08 20.59
CA ILE A 64 2.70 -18.04 20.75
C ILE A 64 3.14 -16.68 21.26
N SER A 65 4.33 -16.63 21.87
CA SER A 65 4.91 -15.36 22.28
C SER A 65 5.34 -14.53 21.06
N LYS A 66 5.28 -13.21 21.21
CA LYS A 66 5.80 -12.27 20.21
C LYS A 66 7.27 -12.54 19.85
N ALA A 67 8.09 -12.86 20.85
CA ALA A 67 9.52 -13.15 20.63
C ALA A 67 9.71 -14.41 19.78
N GLU A 68 8.95 -15.47 20.07
CA GLU A 68 8.98 -16.70 19.27
C GLU A 68 8.53 -16.46 17.83
N PHE A 69 7.46 -15.68 17.64
CA PHE A 69 7.01 -15.28 16.30
C PHE A 69 8.10 -14.54 15.53
N ILE A 70 8.72 -13.52 16.15
CA ILE A 70 9.78 -12.72 15.53
C ILE A 70 10.98 -13.61 15.15
N ASN A 71 11.36 -14.57 15.99
CA ASN A 71 12.47 -15.48 15.72
C ASN A 71 12.16 -16.45 14.57
N LYS A 72 10.97 -17.08 14.58
CA LYS A 72 10.52 -17.97 13.49
C LYS A 72 10.36 -17.21 12.17
N LEU A 73 9.86 -15.97 12.22
CA LEU A 73 9.70 -15.17 11.02
C LEU A 73 11.06 -14.71 10.45
N ASN A 74 12.01 -14.34 11.31
CA ASN A 74 13.38 -13.98 10.90
C ASN A 74 14.19 -15.14 10.34
N SER A 75 13.87 -16.40 10.67
CA SER A 75 14.56 -17.56 10.08
C SER A 75 14.14 -17.82 8.62
N VAL A 76 12.93 -17.39 8.25
CA VAL A 76 12.39 -17.54 6.90
C VAL A 76 12.65 -16.30 6.06
N ILE A 77 12.67 -15.10 6.65
CA ILE A 77 12.88 -13.85 5.91
C ILE A 77 14.35 -13.51 5.81
N GLU A 78 14.77 -13.16 4.61
CA GLU A 78 16.09 -12.60 4.42
C GLU A 78 16.10 -11.08 4.63
N LYS A 79 17.02 -10.62 5.51
CA LYS A 79 17.16 -9.21 5.86
C LYS A 79 17.72 -8.44 4.67
N GLU A 80 16.91 -7.54 4.11
CA GLU A 80 17.33 -6.70 2.97
C GLU A 80 16.76 -5.29 3.10
N LYS A 81 17.57 -4.28 2.73
CA LYS A 81 17.09 -2.91 2.62
C LYS A 81 16.15 -2.81 1.42
N PHE A 82 15.02 -2.12 1.56
CA PHE A 82 14.01 -1.95 0.51
C PHE A 82 14.45 -1.04 -0.67
N GLU A 83 15.75 -0.89 -0.88
CA GLU A 83 16.32 -0.08 -1.95
C GLU A 83 16.30 -0.85 -3.28
N PRO A 84 16.21 -0.15 -4.42
CA PRO A 84 16.40 -0.74 -5.74
C PRO A 84 17.91 -0.98 -5.94
N GLN A 85 18.50 -1.96 -5.24
CA GLN A 85 19.89 -2.34 -5.44
C GLN A 85 19.97 -3.69 -6.16
N ASN A 86 20.70 -3.65 -7.28
CA ASN A 86 21.36 -4.76 -7.97
C ASN A 86 20.54 -6.05 -8.14
N ILE A 87 19.66 -6.06 -9.15
CA ILE A 87 18.99 -7.26 -9.69
C ILE A 87 20.01 -8.36 -10.09
N TRP A 88 21.29 -8.01 -10.21
CA TRP A 88 22.38 -8.85 -10.67
C TRP A 88 23.24 -9.46 -9.55
N ASP A 89 23.06 -9.06 -8.28
CA ASP A 89 23.91 -9.56 -7.19
C ASP A 89 23.32 -10.84 -6.55
N LYS A 90 23.84 -11.99 -6.98
CA LYS A 90 23.80 -13.28 -6.23
C LYS A 90 22.41 -13.84 -5.90
N SER A 91 21.42 -13.68 -6.79
CA SER A 91 20.06 -14.20 -6.60
C SER A 91 19.95 -15.74 -6.62
N HIS A 92 20.92 -16.45 -7.19
CA HIS A 92 20.87 -17.91 -7.39
C HIS A 92 21.17 -18.75 -6.14
N LEU A 93 21.69 -18.17 -5.06
CA LEU A 93 22.17 -18.92 -3.88
C LEU A 93 21.27 -18.76 -2.64
N ARG A 94 20.19 -17.98 -2.73
CA ARG A 94 19.38 -17.58 -1.57
C ARG A 94 18.10 -18.42 -1.47
N LYS A 95 17.87 -19.03 -0.30
CA LYS A 95 16.81 -20.02 -0.05
C LYS A 95 15.42 -19.43 0.22
N SER A 96 15.30 -18.12 0.46
CA SER A 96 14.04 -17.52 0.89
C SER A 96 13.25 -16.83 -0.23
N ASN A 97 11.94 -17.07 -0.23
CA ASN A 97 10.96 -16.41 -1.11
C ASN A 97 10.63 -14.97 -0.67
N PHE A 98 11.01 -14.56 0.54
CA PHE A 98 10.62 -13.27 1.12
C PHE A 98 11.82 -12.47 1.61
N ILE A 99 11.73 -11.16 1.41
CA ILE A 99 12.74 -10.20 1.82
C ILE A 99 12.10 -9.07 2.60
N GLY A 100 12.76 -8.62 3.67
CA GLY A 100 12.17 -7.60 4.52
C GLY A 100 12.90 -7.38 5.84
N PHE A 101 12.19 -6.75 6.77
CA PHE A 101 12.63 -6.58 8.15
C PHE A 101 11.51 -6.96 9.12
N VAL A 102 11.90 -7.50 10.27
CA VAL A 102 11.04 -7.77 11.42
C VAL A 102 11.69 -7.11 12.63
N ASN A 103 10.91 -6.35 13.40
CA ASN A 103 11.35 -5.73 14.64
C ASN A 103 10.27 -5.91 15.71
N ASP A 104 10.47 -5.38 16.91
CA ASP A 104 9.46 -5.50 17.97
C ASP A 104 8.17 -4.74 17.66
N ASN A 105 8.18 -3.73 16.80
CA ASN A 105 6.99 -2.94 16.52
C ASN A 105 6.14 -3.53 15.39
N GLY A 106 6.71 -4.45 14.59
CA GLY A 106 6.04 -5.00 13.42
C GLY A 106 7.00 -5.62 12.41
N PHE A 107 6.50 -5.81 11.20
CA PHE A 107 7.30 -6.28 10.09
C PHE A 107 6.96 -5.57 8.80
N LYS A 108 7.89 -5.61 7.86
CA LYS A 108 7.66 -5.20 6.47
C LYS A 108 8.28 -6.25 5.56
N ILE A 109 7.46 -6.84 4.69
CA ILE A 109 7.88 -7.96 3.84
C ILE A 109 7.42 -7.70 2.42
N LYS A 110 8.29 -7.99 1.45
CA LYS A 110 7.94 -8.14 0.03
C LYS A 110 8.38 -9.51 -0.45
N ARG A 111 7.75 -10.00 -1.50
CA ARG A 111 8.25 -11.18 -2.22
C ARG A 111 9.57 -10.82 -2.91
N ARG A 112 10.52 -11.76 -2.91
CA ARG A 112 11.75 -11.67 -3.70
C ARG A 112 11.41 -11.75 -5.19
N VAL A 113 11.98 -10.85 -5.98
CA VAL A 113 11.87 -10.90 -7.44
C VAL A 113 13.07 -11.68 -7.95
N PHE A 114 12.84 -12.88 -8.50
CA PHE A 114 13.89 -13.62 -9.19
C PHE A 114 13.93 -13.21 -10.66
N PRO A 115 15.11 -13.10 -11.31
CA PRO A 115 15.22 -12.78 -12.74
C PRO A 115 14.48 -13.76 -13.66
N ALA A 116 14.24 -15.00 -13.19
CA ALA A 116 13.46 -16.02 -13.88
C ALA A 116 11.94 -15.99 -13.54
N ASP A 117 11.53 -15.23 -12.52
CA ASP A 117 10.12 -15.05 -12.18
C ASP A 117 9.57 -13.88 -12.99
N SER A 118 8.64 -14.13 -13.91
CA SER A 118 7.95 -13.09 -14.69
C SER A 118 7.06 -12.18 -13.83
N SER A 119 6.92 -12.47 -12.54
CA SER A 119 6.17 -11.62 -11.61
C SER A 119 7.05 -10.56 -10.97
N PHE A 120 7.09 -9.37 -11.57
CA PHE A 120 7.52 -8.13 -10.90
C PHE A 120 6.55 -7.76 -9.76
N THR A 121 6.61 -8.45 -8.62
CA THR A 121 5.73 -8.16 -7.49
C THR A 121 6.23 -6.94 -6.72
N ASN A 122 5.56 -5.79 -6.89
CA ASN A 122 5.87 -4.57 -6.14
C ASN A 122 5.03 -4.40 -4.86
N ALA A 123 4.17 -5.36 -4.55
CA ALA A 123 3.33 -5.33 -3.35
C ALA A 123 4.20 -5.45 -2.10
N LYS A 124 3.89 -4.64 -1.08
CA LYS A 124 4.57 -4.62 0.22
C LYS A 124 3.56 -4.89 1.31
N SER A 125 3.88 -5.82 2.19
CA SER A 125 3.11 -6.09 3.41
C SER A 125 3.73 -5.36 4.60
N TYR A 126 2.87 -4.97 5.53
CA TYR A 126 3.19 -4.29 6.77
C TYR A 126 2.41 -4.97 7.89
N GLY A 127 3.11 -5.57 8.85
CA GLY A 127 2.51 -6.25 9.98
C GLY A 127 2.70 -5.45 11.26
N THR A 128 1.73 -5.54 12.16
CA THR A 128 1.84 -5.05 13.55
C THR A 128 1.45 -6.15 14.53
N PHE A 129 1.98 -6.05 15.74
CA PHE A 129 1.79 -7.03 16.81
C PHE A 129 0.94 -6.42 17.93
N SER A 130 -0.07 -7.17 18.38
CA SER A 130 -0.87 -6.82 19.55
C SER A 130 -1.12 -8.08 20.39
N ASN A 131 -0.96 -7.99 21.70
CA ASN A 131 -1.31 -9.08 22.61
C ASN A 131 -2.71 -8.81 23.18
N ILE A 132 -3.65 -9.71 22.91
CA ILE A 132 -5.03 -9.60 23.38
C ILE A 132 -5.42 -10.96 23.97
N ASN A 133 -5.80 -10.98 25.25
CA ASN A 133 -6.25 -12.18 25.96
C ASN A 133 -5.27 -13.37 25.83
N ASP A 134 -4.00 -13.13 26.14
CA ASP A 134 -2.90 -14.10 26.05
C ASP A 134 -2.63 -14.68 24.65
N LYS A 135 -3.21 -14.07 23.61
CA LYS A 135 -2.96 -14.43 22.21
C LYS A 135 -2.26 -13.29 21.50
N LEU A 136 -1.29 -13.66 20.65
CA LEU A 136 -0.65 -12.74 19.74
C LEU A 136 -1.56 -12.55 18.52
N VAL A 137 -2.09 -11.35 18.37
CA VAL A 137 -2.86 -10.90 17.22
C VAL A 137 -1.93 -10.16 16.27
N ILE A 138 -1.77 -10.72 15.07
CA ILE A 138 -0.98 -10.14 14.00
C ILE A 138 -1.94 -9.48 13.03
N SER A 139 -1.76 -8.19 12.79
CA SER A 139 -2.53 -7.46 11.78
C SER A 139 -1.62 -7.11 10.63
N THR A 140 -1.91 -7.65 9.44
CA THR A 140 -1.11 -7.46 8.23
C THR A 140 -1.88 -6.63 7.22
N GLU A 141 -1.28 -5.55 6.75
CA GLU A 141 -1.76 -4.73 5.64
C GLU A 141 -0.90 -4.98 4.40
N ILE A 142 -1.52 -5.15 3.25
CA ILE A 142 -0.82 -5.33 1.97
C ILE A 142 -1.15 -4.17 1.06
N LYS A 143 -0.11 -3.49 0.58
CA LYS A 143 -0.19 -2.33 -0.32
C LYS A 143 0.37 -2.71 -1.68
N GLY A 144 -0.50 -2.71 -2.69
CA GLY A 144 -0.13 -2.97 -4.09
C GLY A 144 0.34 -1.76 -4.87
N TYR A 145 0.23 -0.56 -4.29
CA TYR A 145 0.53 0.70 -4.97
C TYR A 145 1.80 1.37 -4.42
N ASN A 146 2.44 2.16 -5.28
CA ASN A 146 3.58 3.01 -4.95
C ASN A 146 3.36 4.39 -5.61
N ASN A 147 3.96 5.44 -5.06
CA ASN A 147 3.89 6.79 -5.61
C ASN A 147 4.37 6.86 -7.07
N LEU A 148 5.28 5.98 -7.48
CA LEU A 148 5.73 5.87 -8.87
C LEU A 148 4.58 5.52 -9.83
N PHE A 149 3.63 4.68 -9.42
CA PHE A 149 2.48 4.35 -10.26
C PHE A 149 1.55 5.55 -10.44
N ILE A 150 1.40 6.40 -9.41
CA ILE A 150 0.61 7.63 -9.53
C ILE A 150 1.24 8.54 -10.60
N ALA A 151 2.56 8.73 -10.55
CA ALA A 151 3.28 9.50 -11.56
C ALA A 151 3.13 8.90 -12.98
N PHE A 152 3.23 7.56 -13.09
CA PHE A 152 3.02 6.85 -14.35
C PHE A 152 1.62 7.09 -14.94
N TYR A 153 0.55 6.99 -14.13
CA TYR A 153 -0.81 7.25 -14.62
C TYR A 153 -1.04 8.70 -15.02
N VAL A 154 -0.50 9.65 -14.27
CA VAL A 154 -0.57 11.08 -14.63
C VAL A 154 0.13 11.32 -15.97
N PHE A 155 1.34 10.77 -16.15
CA PHE A 155 2.07 10.85 -17.41
C PHE A 155 1.28 10.21 -18.56
N MET A 156 0.73 9.01 -18.38
CA MET A 156 -0.06 8.32 -19.41
C MET A 156 -1.29 9.12 -19.83
N ILE A 157 -2.00 9.74 -18.89
CA ILE A 157 -3.17 10.58 -19.20
C ILE A 157 -2.75 11.76 -20.07
N ILE A 158 -1.69 12.48 -19.69
CA ILE A 158 -1.19 13.63 -20.46
C ILE A 158 -0.72 13.20 -21.85
N PHE A 159 0.05 12.11 -21.91
CA PHE A 159 0.59 11.54 -23.15
C PHE A 159 -0.54 11.17 -24.11
N TYR A 160 -1.50 10.36 -23.68
CA TYR A 160 -2.60 9.95 -24.56
C TYR A 160 -3.52 11.12 -24.92
N PHE A 161 -3.76 12.07 -24.00
CA PHE A 161 -4.51 13.27 -24.32
C PHE A 161 -3.87 14.05 -25.48
N ALA A 162 -2.56 14.28 -25.44
CA ALA A 162 -1.83 14.93 -26.53
C ALA A 162 -1.89 14.15 -27.85
N PHE A 163 -1.83 12.81 -27.80
CA PHE A 163 -1.99 11.97 -28.99
C PHE A 163 -3.40 12.04 -29.58
N PHE A 164 -4.44 12.00 -28.74
CA PHE A 164 -5.82 12.13 -29.19
C PHE A 164 -6.06 13.49 -29.86
N THR A 165 -5.60 14.59 -29.28
CA THR A 165 -5.76 15.92 -29.89
C THR A 165 -4.99 16.04 -31.21
N ALA A 166 -3.79 15.47 -31.31
CA ALA A 166 -3.02 15.45 -32.54
C ALA A 166 -3.71 14.64 -33.66
N VAL A 167 -4.27 13.48 -33.33
CA VAL A 167 -4.99 12.62 -34.29
C VAL A 167 -6.27 13.31 -34.78
N ILE A 168 -7.07 13.85 -33.86
CA ILE A 168 -8.31 14.58 -34.20
C ILE A 168 -8.00 15.79 -35.09
N SER A 169 -6.95 16.55 -34.79
CA SER A 169 -6.58 17.74 -35.56
C SER A 169 -6.14 17.41 -37.00
N LYS A 170 -5.60 16.21 -37.24
CA LYS A 170 -5.22 15.74 -38.58
C LYS A 170 -6.37 15.10 -39.35
N GLY A 171 -7.49 14.81 -38.70
CA GLY A 171 -8.63 14.11 -39.31
C GLY A 171 -8.37 12.64 -39.67
N ASP A 172 -7.27 12.06 -39.17
CA ASP A 172 -6.90 10.65 -39.43
C ASP A 172 -7.55 9.72 -38.41
N PHE A 173 -8.84 9.46 -38.58
CA PHE A 173 -9.60 8.58 -37.68
C PHE A 173 -9.13 7.11 -37.73
N SER A 174 -8.35 6.70 -38.74
CA SER A 174 -7.83 5.34 -38.82
C SER A 174 -6.88 5.02 -37.65
N ALA A 175 -6.10 6.01 -37.21
CA ALA A 175 -5.19 5.87 -36.08
C ALA A 175 -5.92 5.61 -34.75
N LEU A 176 -7.18 6.04 -34.61
CA LEU A 176 -7.98 5.80 -33.39
C LEU A 176 -8.26 4.31 -33.15
N PHE A 177 -8.40 3.51 -34.23
CA PHE A 177 -8.63 2.07 -34.11
C PHE A 177 -7.46 1.35 -33.42
N MET A 178 -6.24 1.87 -33.53
CA MET A 178 -5.09 1.35 -32.80
C MET A 178 -4.90 2.06 -31.45
N LEU A 179 -5.08 3.39 -31.41
CA LEU A 179 -4.80 4.20 -30.24
C LEU A 179 -5.72 3.88 -29.05
N ILE A 180 -7.00 3.62 -29.30
CA ILE A 180 -7.98 3.30 -28.24
C ILE A 180 -7.63 1.97 -27.53
N PRO A 181 -7.51 0.82 -28.22
CA PRO A 181 -7.16 -0.42 -27.55
C PRO A 181 -5.77 -0.38 -26.93
N HIS A 182 -4.82 0.31 -27.57
CA HIS A 182 -3.46 0.47 -27.03
C HIS A 182 -3.46 1.28 -25.72
N SER A 183 -4.13 2.42 -25.68
CA SER A 183 -4.25 3.24 -24.47
C SER A 183 -5.01 2.51 -23.35
N ALA A 184 -6.09 1.79 -23.69
CA ALA A 184 -6.80 0.96 -22.74
C ALA A 184 -5.90 -0.14 -22.15
N ALA A 185 -5.11 -0.84 -22.98
CA ALA A 185 -4.18 -1.86 -22.51
C ALA A 185 -3.09 -1.28 -21.59
N MET A 186 -2.53 -0.11 -21.95
CA MET A 186 -1.48 0.55 -21.17
C MET A 186 -1.97 1.15 -19.85
N LEU A 187 -3.23 1.54 -19.76
CA LEU A 187 -3.85 2.02 -18.52
C LEU A 187 -4.35 0.85 -17.65
N LEU A 188 -5.04 -0.13 -18.23
CA LEU A 188 -5.66 -1.22 -17.46
C LEU A 188 -4.66 -2.33 -17.10
N GLY A 189 -3.67 -2.60 -17.95
CA GLY A 189 -2.68 -3.66 -17.73
C GLY A 189 -1.94 -3.53 -16.40
N PRO A 190 -1.30 -2.39 -16.11
CA PRO A 190 -0.63 -2.17 -14.83
C PRO A 190 -1.57 -2.28 -13.62
N TYR A 191 -2.84 -1.85 -13.76
CA TYR A 191 -3.85 -2.01 -12.72
C TYR A 191 -4.11 -3.49 -12.39
N PHE A 192 -4.38 -4.32 -13.41
CA PHE A 192 -4.61 -5.75 -13.21
C PHE A 192 -3.37 -6.45 -12.63
N PHE A 193 -2.19 -6.05 -13.07
CA PHE A 193 -0.93 -6.57 -12.55
C PHE A 193 -0.74 -6.26 -11.06
N MET A 194 -1.00 -5.01 -10.63
CA MET A 194 -0.94 -4.65 -9.21
C MET A 194 -1.97 -5.44 -8.38
N ARG A 195 -3.21 -5.56 -8.87
CA ARG A 195 -4.28 -6.31 -8.20
C ARG A 195 -3.93 -7.79 -8.04
N TYR A 196 -3.38 -8.40 -9.08
CA TYR A 196 -2.89 -9.77 -9.03
C TYR A 196 -1.79 -9.94 -7.97
N ASN A 197 -0.83 -9.02 -7.93
CA ASN A 197 0.26 -9.07 -6.96
C ASN A 197 -0.20 -8.94 -5.50
N VAL A 198 -1.21 -8.12 -5.22
CA VAL A 198 -1.81 -8.02 -3.88
C VAL A 198 -2.42 -9.35 -3.47
N LYS A 199 -3.26 -9.95 -4.32
CA LYS A 199 -3.89 -11.25 -4.04
C LYS A 199 -2.86 -12.36 -3.84
N LYS A 200 -1.86 -12.42 -4.72
CA LYS A 200 -0.79 -13.41 -4.67
C LYS A 200 0.00 -13.29 -3.36
N LEU A 201 0.42 -12.08 -2.98
CA LEU A 201 1.17 -11.86 -1.74
C LEU A 201 0.32 -12.16 -0.50
N THR A 202 -0.98 -11.84 -0.53
CA THR A 202 -1.91 -12.15 0.56
C THR A 202 -1.99 -13.66 0.79
N TYR A 203 -2.31 -14.41 -0.27
CA TYR A 203 -2.39 -15.86 -0.24
C TYR A 203 -1.07 -16.51 0.20
N GLU A 204 0.06 -16.03 -0.31
CA GLU A 204 1.38 -16.55 0.05
C GLU A 204 1.69 -16.32 1.53
N LEU A 205 1.45 -15.12 2.07
CA LEU A 205 1.70 -14.84 3.48
C LEU A 205 0.76 -15.63 4.41
N GLU A 206 -0.52 -15.74 4.08
CA GLU A 206 -1.46 -16.55 4.85
C GLU A 206 -1.05 -18.02 4.90
N ARG A 207 -0.65 -18.58 3.76
CA ARG A 207 -0.17 -19.97 3.67
C ARG A 207 1.08 -20.20 4.50
N GLU A 208 2.05 -19.29 4.40
CA GLU A 208 3.34 -19.41 5.11
C GLU A 208 3.15 -19.24 6.62
N PHE A 209 2.34 -18.28 7.06
CA PHE A 209 2.00 -18.13 8.47
C PHE A 209 1.27 -19.37 9.01
N LYS A 210 0.34 -19.92 8.24
CA LYS A 210 -0.32 -21.18 8.61
C LYS A 210 0.65 -22.35 8.69
N TYR A 211 1.68 -22.40 7.86
CA TYR A 211 2.68 -23.47 7.89
C TYR A 211 3.68 -23.33 9.05
N LEU A 212 4.16 -22.12 9.32
CA LEU A 212 5.15 -21.85 10.36
C LEU A 212 4.61 -21.95 11.79
N PHE A 213 3.30 -21.79 11.96
CA PHE A 213 2.64 -21.68 13.26
C PHE A 213 1.47 -22.66 13.44
N LYS A 214 1.47 -23.76 12.68
CA LYS A 214 0.69 -24.97 12.96
C LYS A 214 1.43 -25.83 13.97
#